data_AF-A0A7K3WUU0-F1
#
_entry.id   AF-A0A7K3WUU0-F1
#
_cell.length_a   1.000
_cell.length_b   1.000
_cell.length_c   1.000
_cell.angle_alpha   90.00
_cell.angle_beta   90.00
_cell.angle_gamma   90.00
#
_symmetry.space_group_name_H-M   'P 1'
#
loop_
_entity.id
_entity.type
_entity.pdbx_description
1 polymer ?
#
loop_
_entity_poly.entity_id
_entity_poly.type
_entity_poly.pdbx_seq_one_letter_code
_entity_poly.pdbx_strand_id
1 'polypeptide(L)' 'MTTSDLINEIQKLSISDRIYVVEKTIYSIRNQKDKNKMKKAADCLISDYKIDTELTAFTDIDFENFYETK' A
#
# COMPACT_ATOMS: atom_id res chain seq x y z
N MET A 1 2.05 -6.16 27.84
CA MET A 1 1.94 -7.28 26.88
C MET A 1 3.27 -7.41 26.17
N THR A 2 4.03 -8.44 26.50
CA THR A 2 5.30 -8.75 25.87
C THR A 2 5.09 -9.69 24.69
N THR A 3 6.07 -9.80 23.78
CA THR A 3 6.00 -10.74 22.65
C THR A 3 5.82 -12.18 23.13
N SER A 4 6.39 -12.52 24.28
CA SER A 4 6.25 -13.82 24.93
C SER A 4 4.80 -14.09 25.38
N ASP A 5 4.11 -13.08 25.92
CA ASP A 5 2.70 -13.20 26.31
C ASP A 5 1.81 -13.48 25.09
N LEU A 6 2.06 -12.80 23.97
CA LEU A 6 1.30 -13.00 22.73
C LEU A 6 1.50 -14.40 22.15
N ILE A 7 2.73 -14.94 22.19
CA ILE A 7 3.02 -16.30 21.75
C ILE A 7 2.26 -17.32 22.61
N ASN A 8 2.25 -17.12 23.93
CA ASN A 8 1.52 -17.98 24.86
C ASN A 8 0.01 -17.96 24.58
N GLU A 9 -0.58 -16.81 24.27
CA GLU A 9 -1.99 -16.72 23.90
C GLU A 9 -2.28 -17.39 22.55
N ILE A 10 -1.42 -17.25 21.54
CA ILE A 10 -1.57 -17.95 20.25
C ILE A 10 -1.52 -19.47 20.44
N GLN A 11 -0.69 -19.97 21.36
CA GLN A 11 -0.59 -21.41 21.64
C GLN A 11 -1.86 -22.00 22.26
N LYS A 12 -2.66 -21.19 22.97
CA LYS A 12 -3.94 -21.61 23.56
C LYS A 12 -5.06 -21.77 22.52
N LEU A 13 -4.87 -21.25 21.31
CA LEU A 13 -5.85 -21.32 20.24
C LEU A 13 -6.00 -22.73 19.67
N SER A 14 -7.16 -23.00 19.06
CA SER A 14 -7.37 -24.24 18.31
C SER A 14 -6.36 -24.38 17.17
N ILE A 15 -6.16 -25.59 16.65
CA ILE A 15 -5.25 -25.82 15.52
C ILE A 15 -5.69 -25.00 14.31
N SER A 16 -7.00 -24.96 14.02
CA SER A 16 -7.57 -24.18 12.92
C SER A 16 -7.29 -22.69 13.05
N ASP A 17 -7.45 -22.13 14.25
CA ASP A 17 -7.20 -20.71 14.49
C ASP A 17 -5.70 -20.37 14.38
N ARG A 18 -4.82 -21.27 14.83
CA ARG A 18 -3.37 -21.10 14.64
C ARG A 18 -2.98 -21.11 13.16
N ILE A 19 -3.57 -21.99 12.37
CA ILE A 19 -3.38 -22.01 10.91
C ILE A 19 -3.85 -20.69 10.28
N TYR A 20 -5.01 -20.20 10.70
CA TYR A 20 -5.55 -18.92 10.22
C TYR A 20 -4.62 -17.73 10.54
N VAL A 21 -4.07 -17.68 11.76
CA VAL A 21 -3.09 -16.65 12.16
C VAL A 21 -1.85 -16.71 11.28
N VAL A 22 -1.33 -17.91 10.99
CA VAL A 22 -0.18 -18.08 10.09
C VAL A 22 -0.49 -17.56 8.68
N GLU A 23 -1.65 -17.92 8.13
CA GLU A 23 -2.09 -17.47 6.79
C GLU A 23 -2.15 -15.94 6.71
N LYS A 24 -2.82 -15.30 7.67
CA LYS A 24 -2.94 -13.84 7.73
C LYS A 24 -1.60 -13.15 7.93
N THR A 25 -0.70 -13.76 8.69
CA THR A 25 0.66 -13.24 8.88
C THR A 25 1.44 -13.27 7.58
N ILE A 26 1.43 -14.40 6.85
CA ILE A 26 2.08 -14.51 5.53
C ILE A 26 1.50 -13.51 4.54
N TYR A 27 0.17 -13.38 4.50
CA TYR A 27 -0.52 -12.41 3.64
C TYR A 27 -0.09 -10.97 3.94
N SER A 28 -0.03 -10.60 5.22
CA SER A 28 0.38 -9.27 5.67
C SER A 28 1.81 -8.93 5.24
N ILE A 29 2.75 -9.87 5.39
CA ILE A 29 4.15 -9.70 4.97
C ILE A 29 4.25 -9.47 3.46
N ARG A 30 3.50 -10.22 2.66
CA ARG A 30 3.47 -10.06 1.19
C ARG A 30 2.91 -8.70 0.79
N ASN A 31 1.77 -8.32 1.36
CA ASN A 31 1.16 -7.02 1.09
C ASN A 31 2.06 -5.85 1.47
N GLN A 32 2.81 -5.96 2.57
CA GLN A 32 3.76 -4.93 2.97
C GLN A 32 4.90 -4.78 1.95
N LYS A 33 5.40 -5.88 1.39
CA LYS A 33 6.41 -5.85 0.32
C LYS A 33 5.89 -5.13 -0.93
N ASP A 34 4.66 -5.41 -1.34
CA ASP A 34 4.07 -4.81 -2.54
C ASP A 34 3.74 -3.33 -2.34
N LYS A 35 3.18 -2.95 -1.18
CA LYS A 35 2.99 -1.54 -0.81
C LYS A 35 4.31 -0.77 -0.78
N ASN A 36 5.37 -1.37 -0.24
CA ASN A 36 6.68 -0.73 -0.20
C ASN A 36 7.29 -0.54 -1.60
N LYS A 37 7.08 -1.49 -2.52
CA LYS A 37 7.50 -1.34 -3.92
C LYS A 37 6.77 -0.19 -4.62
N MET A 38 5.44 -0.14 -4.48
CA MET A 38 4.63 0.91 -5.12
C MET A 38 4.96 2.29 -4.55
N LYS A 39 5.14 2.38 -3.22
CA LYS A 39 5.61 3.60 -2.58
C LYS A 39 6.97 4.04 -3.10
N LYS A 40 7.95 3.13 -3.19
CA LYS A 40 9.29 3.47 -3.73
C LYS A 40 9.23 3.93 -5.19
N ALA A 41 8.39 3.31 -6.01
CA ALA A 41 8.21 3.74 -7.39
C ALA A 41 7.62 5.15 -7.46
N ALA A 42 6.59 5.44 -6.66
CA ALA A 42 6.00 6.77 -6.56
C ALA A 42 7.00 7.81 -6.02
N ASP A 43 7.74 7.49 -4.96
CA ASP A 43 8.79 8.35 -4.38
C ASP A 43 9.95 8.59 -5.36
N CYS A 44 10.21 7.69 -6.31
CA CYS A 44 11.20 7.87 -7.36
C CYS A 44 10.67 8.78 -8.47
N LEU A 45 9.41 8.63 -8.87
CA LEU A 45 8.81 9.42 -9.95
C LEU A 45 8.44 10.84 -9.52
N ILE A 46 8.19 11.08 -8.23
CA ILE A 46 7.77 12.39 -7.73
C ILE A 46 8.80 13.50 -7.99
N SER A 47 10.09 13.17 -8.08
CA SER A 47 11.13 14.16 -8.46
C SER A 47 10.95 14.62 -9.90
N ASP A 48 10.63 13.68 -10.79
CA ASP A 48 10.54 13.92 -12.22
C ASP A 48 9.29 14.75 -12.52
N TYR A 49 8.15 14.39 -11.90
CA TYR A 49 6.91 15.18 -11.97
C TYR A 49 7.03 16.62 -11.43
N LYS A 50 8.04 16.93 -10.60
CA LYS A 50 8.27 18.29 -10.10
C LYS A 50 9.12 19.15 -11.03
N ILE A 51 9.92 18.52 -11.89
CA ILE A 51 10.96 19.19 -12.68
C ILE A 51 10.59 19.19 -14.16
N ASP A 52 9.99 18.11 -14.65
CA ASP A 52 9.61 17.92 -16.04
C ASP A 52 8.17 18.39 -16.28
N THR A 53 8.04 19.54 -16.94
CA THR A 53 6.75 20.14 -17.30
C THR A 53 5.99 19.35 -18.36
N GLU A 54 6.65 18.46 -19.12
CA GLU A 54 5.95 17.57 -20.06
C GLU A 54 5.12 16.52 -19.33
N LEU A 55 5.58 16.06 -18.15
CA LEU A 55 4.86 15.08 -17.33
C LEU A 55 3.60 15.67 -16.66
N THR A 56 3.49 16.99 -16.57
CA THR A 56 2.33 17.71 -16.03
C THR A 56 1.59 18.54 -17.08
N ALA A 57 1.88 18.35 -18.37
CA ALA A 57 1.34 19.18 -19.45
C ALA A 57 -0.21 19.22 -19.51
N PHE A 58 -0.86 18.19 -18.99
CA PHE A 58 -2.32 18.10 -18.92
C PHE A 58 -2.91 18.49 -17.55
N THR A 59 -2.08 18.70 -16.52
CA THR A 59 -2.57 19.14 -15.20
C THR A 59 -3.14 20.56 -15.26
N ASP A 60 -2.64 21.39 -16.17
CA ASP A 60 -3.11 22.76 -16.34
C ASP A 60 -4.55 22.83 -16.90
N ILE A 61 -5.00 21.80 -17.63
CA ILE A 61 -6.36 21.73 -18.18
C ILE A 61 -7.36 21.03 -17.27
N ASP A 62 -6.93 20.42 -16.16
CA ASP A 62 -7.82 19.75 -15.19
C ASP A 62 -8.84 20.71 -14.55
N PHE A 63 -8.52 22.01 -14.51
CA PHE A 63 -9.38 23.06 -13.95
C PHE A 63 -10.19 23.81 -15.00
N GLU A 64 -10.07 23.45 -16.29
CA GLU A 64 -10.92 24.03 -17.32
C GLU A 64 -12.33 23.43 -17.27
N ASN A 65 -13.35 24.28 -17.48
CA ASN A 65 -14.73 23.82 -17.55
C ASN A 65 -14.89 22.92 -18.78
N PHE A 66 -15.18 21.64 -18.55
CA PHE A 66 -15.45 20.68 -19.61
C PHE A 66 -16.60 21.18 -20.49
N TYR A 67 -16.33 21.30 -21.79
CA TYR A 67 -17.33 21.75 -22.75
C TYR A 67 -18.23 20.57 -23.11
N GLU A 68 -19.28 20.34 -22.30
CA GLU A 68 -20.33 19.38 -22.65
C GLU A 68 -21.15 19.93 -23.83
N THR A 69 -21.02 19.30 -24.99
CA THR A 69 -21.86 19.58 -26.16
C THR A 69 -23.30 19.18 -25.86
N LYS A 70 -24.23 20.14 -25.95
CA LYS A 70 -25.68 19.91 -25.87
C LYS A 70 -26.25 19.32 -27.14
#